data_AF-A0A1E5CMS6-F1
#
_entry.id   AF-A0A1E5CMS6-F1
#
_cell.length_a   1.000
_cell.length_b   1.000
_cell.length_c   1.000
_cell.angle_alpha   90.00
_cell.angle_beta   90.00
_cell.angle_gamma   90.00
#
_symmetry.space_group_name_H-M   'P 1'
#
loop_
_entity.id
_entity.type
_entity.pdbx_description
1 polymer ?
#
loop_
_entity_poly.entity_id
_entity_poly.type
_entity_poly.pdbx_seq_one_letter_code
_entity_poly.pdbx_strand_id
1 'polypeptide(L)'
;MNTIKINKPGQLSLIQDFGRFGLSQHGITQGGPVDDYAYSWANYLLGNTVNLATLEITLGQAEFQVQNDCLLAICGGDLQAKLDGVAIDNWSSFAAYKGQMLTFGLPSNGLRSYLAIKGGFITPAQLGSCSTVVRDKLGGVHSGGLALSSDDELHFHLHEVKNFKPVSLTFRFKPDYNLPLNLRVIEGYQCDDFSAEAKHSFYSNKFTVDQNSDRMGYRLSGTMISTPYNGILSEGIALGAVQVPSDG
;
A
#
# COMPACT_ATOMS: atom_id res chain seq x y z
N MET A 1 -18.11 12.73 16.26
CA MET A 1 -17.51 11.48 15.75
C MET A 1 -16.04 11.49 16.12
N ASN A 2 -15.39 10.34 16.31
CA ASN A 2 -13.96 10.29 16.70
C ASN A 2 -13.11 10.35 15.45
N THR A 3 -12.13 11.25 15.42
CA THR A 3 -11.44 11.56 14.18
C THR A 3 -9.93 11.71 14.32
N ILE A 4 -9.26 11.46 13.21
CA ILE A 4 -7.92 11.95 12.93
C ILE A 4 -8.07 12.97 11.80
N LYS A 5 -7.70 14.22 12.07
CA LYS A 5 -7.76 15.30 11.08
C LYS A 5 -6.51 15.26 10.21
N ILE A 6 -6.69 15.41 8.89
CA ILE A 6 -5.61 15.45 7.92
C ILE A 6 -5.17 16.91 7.71
N ASN A 7 -4.00 17.26 8.27
CA ASN A 7 -3.42 18.59 8.06
C ASN A 7 -2.59 18.62 6.77
N LYS A 8 -1.75 17.60 6.57
CA LYS A 8 -1.02 17.37 5.31
C LYS A 8 -1.24 15.92 4.87
N PRO A 9 -1.83 15.68 3.68
CA PRO A 9 -2.08 14.33 3.20
C PRO A 9 -0.81 13.59 2.75
N GLY A 10 0.33 14.28 2.63
CA GLY A 10 1.54 13.73 2.02
C GLY A 10 1.46 13.69 0.50
N GLN A 11 2.39 12.97 -0.13
CA GLN A 11 2.45 12.87 -1.59
C GLN A 11 1.25 12.10 -2.17
N LEU A 12 0.88 10.98 -1.55
CA LEU A 12 -0.28 10.18 -1.90
C LEU A 12 -0.68 9.31 -0.71
N SER A 13 -1.86 9.57 -0.14
CA SER A 13 -2.43 8.76 0.93
C SER A 13 -3.81 8.26 0.54
N LEU A 14 -4.02 6.94 0.65
CA LEU A 14 -5.20 6.23 0.15
C LEU A 14 -5.76 5.29 1.22
N ILE A 15 -7.08 5.23 1.32
CA ILE A 15 -7.75 4.21 2.14
C ILE A 15 -7.68 2.87 1.42
N GLN A 16 -7.27 1.82 2.12
CA GLN A 16 -7.17 0.46 1.57
C GLN A 16 -7.70 -0.57 2.56
N ASP A 17 -8.58 -1.45 2.08
CA ASP A 17 -8.81 -2.81 2.62
C ASP A 17 -8.19 -3.83 1.63
N PHE A 18 -8.46 -5.13 1.68
CA PHE A 18 -7.91 -6.11 0.71
C PHE A 18 -8.42 -5.94 -0.73
N GLY A 19 -9.40 -5.06 -0.96
CA GLY A 19 -9.94 -4.76 -2.27
C GLY A 19 -11.22 -5.50 -2.62
N ARG A 20 -11.67 -5.26 -3.85
CA ARG A 20 -12.95 -5.67 -4.43
C ARG A 20 -12.77 -6.89 -5.31
N PHE A 21 -13.12 -8.06 -4.79
CA PHE A 21 -12.94 -9.33 -5.50
C PHE A 21 -14.15 -9.68 -6.39
N GLY A 22 -13.90 -10.45 -7.45
CA GLY A 22 -14.95 -11.02 -8.31
C GLY A 22 -15.53 -10.09 -9.39
N LEU A 23 -14.92 -8.91 -9.60
CA LEU A 23 -15.44 -7.89 -10.53
C LEU A 23 -14.55 -7.62 -11.75
N SER A 24 -13.43 -8.35 -11.88
CA SER A 24 -12.46 -8.17 -12.99
C SER A 24 -13.11 -8.40 -14.36
N GLN A 25 -14.07 -9.33 -14.46
CA GLN A 25 -14.86 -9.58 -15.67
C GLN A 25 -15.71 -8.38 -16.14
N HIS A 26 -15.93 -7.41 -15.26
CA HIS A 26 -16.63 -6.15 -15.57
C HIS A 26 -15.64 -4.99 -15.79
N GLY A 27 -14.35 -5.27 -15.87
CA GLY A 27 -13.30 -4.26 -16.02
C GLY A 27 -13.04 -3.44 -14.76
N ILE A 28 -13.53 -3.87 -13.59
CA ILE A 28 -13.38 -3.15 -12.33
C ILE A 28 -12.10 -3.61 -11.64
N THR A 29 -11.23 -2.66 -11.29
CA THR A 29 -9.96 -2.94 -10.62
C THR A 29 -10.20 -3.39 -9.18
N GLN A 30 -9.50 -4.44 -8.75
CA GLN A 30 -9.60 -4.94 -7.37
C GLN A 30 -9.24 -3.86 -6.34
N GLY A 31 -8.19 -3.07 -6.57
CA GLY A 31 -7.65 -2.16 -5.55
C GLY A 31 -6.82 -2.94 -4.53
N GLY A 32 -6.89 -2.54 -3.26
CA GLY A 32 -6.17 -3.20 -2.18
C GLY A 32 -4.82 -2.56 -1.81
N PRO A 33 -4.17 -2.97 -0.71
CA PRO A 33 -2.80 -2.57 -0.42
C PRO A 33 -1.85 -3.08 -1.50
N VAL A 34 -0.79 -2.32 -1.82
CA VAL A 34 0.28 -2.80 -2.71
C VAL A 34 1.22 -3.80 -2.01
N ASP A 35 1.36 -3.67 -0.70
CA ASP A 35 2.12 -4.54 0.19
C ASP A 35 1.12 -5.06 1.24
N ASP A 36 0.48 -6.16 0.88
CA ASP A 36 -0.53 -6.85 1.68
C ASP A 36 0.04 -7.43 2.98
N TYR A 37 1.34 -7.77 2.99
CA TYR A 37 2.05 -8.24 4.16
C TYR A 37 2.15 -7.16 5.24
N ALA A 38 2.64 -5.96 4.89
CA ALA A 38 2.72 -4.83 5.81
C ALA A 38 1.33 -4.36 6.27
N TYR A 39 0.36 -4.27 5.34
CA TYR A 39 -1.04 -3.99 5.65
C TYR A 39 -1.61 -4.97 6.69
N SER A 40 -1.39 -6.27 6.49
CA SER A 40 -1.90 -7.32 7.36
C SER A 40 -1.29 -7.24 8.76
N TRP A 41 0.01 -6.99 8.86
CA TRP A 41 0.70 -6.85 10.14
C TRP A 41 0.26 -5.59 10.90
N ALA A 42 0.05 -4.46 10.23
CA ALA A 42 -0.46 -3.25 10.88
C ALA A 42 -1.81 -3.51 11.56
N ASN A 43 -2.72 -4.20 10.87
CA ASN A 43 -3.98 -4.64 11.46
C ASN A 43 -3.79 -5.66 12.60
N TYR A 44 -2.94 -6.67 12.39
CA TYR A 44 -2.70 -7.72 13.36
C TYR A 44 -2.14 -7.19 14.68
N LEU A 45 -1.24 -6.20 14.65
CA LEU A 45 -0.64 -5.59 15.83
C LEU A 45 -1.66 -4.88 16.75
N LEU A 46 -2.84 -4.57 16.22
CA LEU A 46 -3.96 -4.02 16.98
C LEU A 46 -4.99 -5.09 17.34
N GLY A 47 -4.81 -6.34 16.93
CA GLY A 47 -5.82 -7.38 17.04
C GLY A 47 -7.08 -7.03 16.26
N ASN A 48 -6.92 -6.39 15.10
CA ASN A 48 -8.00 -6.18 14.16
C ASN A 48 -8.32 -7.47 13.41
N THR A 49 -9.56 -7.62 12.98
CA THR A 49 -9.92 -8.68 12.04
C THR A 49 -9.28 -8.41 10.68
N VAL A 50 -9.17 -9.47 9.88
CA VAL A 50 -8.77 -9.39 8.48
C VAL A 50 -9.67 -8.38 7.74
N ASN A 51 -9.11 -7.66 6.77
CA ASN A 51 -9.82 -6.75 5.86
C ASN A 51 -10.33 -5.42 6.44
N LEU A 52 -9.83 -4.98 7.61
CA LEU A 52 -10.17 -3.65 8.11
C LEU A 52 -9.42 -2.55 7.37
N ALA A 53 -10.10 -1.43 7.11
CA ALA A 53 -9.55 -0.30 6.38
C ALA A 53 -8.35 0.31 7.10
N THR A 54 -7.28 0.53 6.34
CA THR A 54 -6.05 1.22 6.77
C THR A 54 -5.77 2.39 5.84
N LEU A 55 -4.85 3.25 6.26
CA LEU A 55 -4.31 4.29 5.40
C LEU A 55 -2.96 3.85 4.83
N GLU A 56 -2.89 3.68 3.51
CA GLU A 56 -1.63 3.51 2.78
C GLU A 56 -1.04 4.89 2.48
N ILE A 57 0.18 5.15 2.93
CA ILE A 57 0.90 6.42 2.79
C ILE A 57 2.12 6.18 1.90
N THR A 58 2.19 6.86 0.76
CA THR A 58 3.31 6.78 -0.19
C THR A 58 4.22 7.99 -0.04
N LEU A 59 5.53 7.77 0.05
CA LEU A 59 6.59 8.80 0.18
C LEU A 59 6.50 9.71 1.43
N GLY A 60 5.59 9.42 2.37
CA GLY A 60 5.48 10.14 3.63
C GLY A 60 5.11 11.62 3.45
N GLN A 61 5.82 12.50 4.17
CA GLN A 61 5.58 13.95 4.20
C GLN A 61 4.14 14.33 4.60
N ALA A 62 3.56 13.55 5.51
CA ALA A 62 2.17 13.67 5.95
C ALA A 62 2.09 14.11 7.42
N GLU A 63 1.00 14.79 7.78
CA GLU A 63 0.75 15.30 9.14
C GLU A 63 -0.71 15.11 9.51
N PHE A 64 -0.95 14.36 10.59
CA PHE A 64 -2.27 13.96 11.05
C PHE A 64 -2.45 14.33 12.53
N GLN A 65 -3.52 15.08 12.82
CA GLN A 65 -3.83 15.52 14.18
C GLN A 65 -4.87 14.59 14.82
N VAL A 66 -4.52 14.02 15.97
CA VAL A 66 -5.39 13.14 16.73
C VAL A 66 -6.44 13.97 17.48
N GLN A 67 -7.73 13.80 17.18
CA GLN A 67 -8.81 14.53 17.86
C GLN A 67 -9.40 13.75 19.04
N ASN A 68 -9.14 12.45 19.10
CA ASN A 68 -9.62 11.54 20.12
C ASN A 68 -8.57 10.45 20.38
N ASP A 69 -8.39 10.07 21.65
CA ASP A 69 -7.47 9.01 22.04
C ASP A 69 -7.73 7.71 21.25
N CYS A 70 -6.67 7.12 20.72
CA CYS A 70 -6.76 5.91 19.91
C CYS A 70 -5.48 5.06 19.97
N LEU A 71 -5.62 3.82 19.52
CA LEU A 71 -4.53 2.88 19.31
C LEU A 71 -4.25 2.74 17.82
N LEU A 72 -2.99 2.93 17.45
CA LEU A 72 -2.51 2.95 16.08
C LEU A 72 -1.38 1.93 15.90
N ALA A 73 -1.15 1.51 14.67
CA ALA A 73 0.02 0.71 14.32
C ALA A 73 0.54 1.11 12.94
N ILE A 74 1.86 1.02 12.78
CA ILE A 74 2.56 1.36 11.53
C ILE A 74 3.41 0.17 11.12
N CYS A 75 3.29 -0.24 9.85
CA CYS A 75 4.15 -1.25 9.20
C CYS A 75 4.47 -0.81 7.76
N GLY A 76 5.44 -1.48 7.13
CA GLY A 76 5.90 -1.16 5.77
C GLY A 76 7.23 -0.43 5.78
N GLY A 77 7.47 0.39 4.74
CA GLY A 77 8.65 1.25 4.67
C GLY A 77 8.74 2.19 5.87
N ASP A 78 9.96 2.46 6.32
CA ASP A 78 10.21 3.41 7.40
C ASP A 78 10.14 4.84 6.86
N LEU A 79 8.99 5.48 7.08
CA LEU A 79 8.72 6.86 6.72
C LEU A 79 9.06 7.85 7.85
N GLN A 80 9.95 7.46 8.77
CA GLN A 80 10.42 8.28 9.90
C GLN A 80 9.26 8.86 10.73
N ALA A 81 8.30 8.01 11.09
CA ALA A 81 7.10 8.42 11.81
C ALA A 81 7.44 8.97 13.21
N LYS A 82 6.78 10.07 13.59
CA LYS A 82 6.93 10.70 14.91
C LYS A 82 5.59 11.10 15.50
N LEU A 83 5.44 10.98 16.81
CA LEU A 83 4.31 11.50 17.57
C LEU A 83 4.81 12.65 18.46
N ASP A 84 4.32 13.88 18.22
CA ASP A 84 4.82 15.11 18.85
C ASP A 84 6.36 15.24 18.79
N GLY A 85 6.94 14.84 17.66
CA GLY A 85 8.39 14.91 17.43
C GLY A 85 9.19 13.75 18.03
N VAL A 86 8.58 12.88 18.82
CA VAL A 86 9.22 11.66 19.35
C VAL A 86 9.09 10.53 18.32
N ALA A 87 10.20 9.88 17.99
CA ALA A 87 10.22 8.77 17.03
C ALA A 87 9.33 7.59 17.48
N ILE A 88 8.58 7.04 16.54
CA ILE A 88 7.85 5.78 16.71
C ILE A 88 8.66 4.66 16.09
N ASP A 89 8.81 3.55 16.80
CA ASP A 89 9.41 2.34 16.25
C ASP A 89 8.56 1.81 15.09
N ASN A 90 9.13 1.67 13.90
CA ASN A 90 8.40 1.07 12.78
C ASN A 90 8.11 -0.43 13.03
N TRP A 91 7.03 -0.94 12.45
CA TRP A 91 6.48 -2.28 12.70
C TRP A 91 6.06 -2.48 14.16
N SER A 92 5.34 -1.50 14.71
CA SER A 92 4.84 -1.51 16.08
C SER A 92 3.45 -0.87 16.20
N SER A 93 2.80 -1.12 17.33
CA SER A 93 1.60 -0.41 17.76
C SER A 93 1.91 0.56 18.89
N PHE A 94 1.13 1.64 18.97
CA PHE A 94 1.31 2.72 19.94
C PHE A 94 -0.04 3.37 20.26
N ALA A 95 -0.12 3.99 21.44
CA ALA A 95 -1.25 4.85 21.79
C ALA A 95 -0.96 6.28 21.33
N ALA A 96 -1.97 6.96 20.81
CA ALA A 96 -1.93 8.38 20.50
C ALA A 96 -3.10 9.08 21.18
N TYR A 97 -2.82 10.22 21.81
CA TYR A 97 -3.77 10.95 22.63
C TYR A 97 -4.28 12.18 21.90
N LYS A 98 -5.46 12.65 22.30
CA LYS A 98 -6.06 13.87 21.78
C LYS A 98 -5.09 15.05 21.84
N GLY A 99 -4.98 15.75 20.71
CA GLY A 99 -4.13 16.93 20.54
C GLY A 99 -2.76 16.62 19.95
N GLN A 100 -2.31 15.37 20.01
CA GLN A 100 -1.01 14.98 19.48
C GLN A 100 -0.97 15.01 17.96
N MET A 101 0.22 15.28 17.42
CA MET A 101 0.51 15.31 15.99
C MET A 101 1.33 14.10 15.58
N LEU A 102 0.76 13.25 14.72
CA LEU A 102 1.49 12.19 14.02
C LEU A 102 2.05 12.75 12.72
N THR A 103 3.36 12.67 12.54
CA THR A 103 4.05 13.16 11.33
C THR A 103 4.86 12.05 10.67
N PHE A 104 4.97 12.13 9.35
CA PHE A 104 5.79 11.26 8.52
C PHE A 104 6.79 12.11 7.73
N GLY A 105 8.06 11.71 7.75
CA GLY A 105 9.14 12.36 7.01
C GLY A 105 9.33 11.78 5.61
N LEU A 106 10.52 11.98 5.06
CA LEU A 106 10.98 11.27 3.88
C LEU A 106 11.32 9.80 4.24
N PRO A 107 11.03 8.83 3.36
CA PRO A 107 11.39 7.43 3.58
C PRO A 107 12.89 7.28 3.85
N SER A 108 13.25 6.56 4.91
CA SER A 108 14.61 6.06 5.11
C SER A 108 14.84 4.76 4.30
N ASN A 109 13.79 3.97 4.13
CA ASN A 109 13.73 2.78 3.28
C ASN A 109 12.28 2.51 2.85
N GLY A 110 12.14 1.63 1.85
CA GLY A 110 10.83 1.34 1.27
C GLY A 110 10.17 2.57 0.64
N LEU A 111 8.90 2.43 0.27
CA LEU A 111 8.13 3.48 -0.42
C LEU A 111 6.79 3.78 0.25
N ARG A 112 6.15 2.75 0.80
CA ARG A 112 4.80 2.80 1.35
C ARG A 112 4.76 2.31 2.78
N SER A 113 3.97 2.96 3.61
CA SER A 113 3.67 2.57 4.97
C SER A 113 2.16 2.47 5.18
N TYR A 114 1.74 1.61 6.08
CA TYR A 114 0.33 1.38 6.41
C TYR A 114 0.09 1.81 7.84
N LEU A 115 -0.76 2.81 8.01
CA LEU A 115 -1.27 3.25 9.29
C LEU A 115 -2.62 2.55 9.53
N ALA A 116 -2.66 1.66 10.51
CA ALA A 116 -3.88 1.04 11.00
C ALA A 116 -4.36 1.72 12.29
N ILE A 117 -5.67 1.65 12.53
CA ILE A 117 -6.31 2.06 13.78
C ILE A 117 -7.11 0.89 14.35
N LYS A 118 -7.23 0.79 15.68
CA LYS A 118 -8.00 -0.28 16.31
C LYS A 118 -9.46 -0.21 15.85
N GLY A 119 -9.97 -1.30 15.31
CA GLY A 119 -11.31 -1.39 14.73
C GLY A 119 -11.42 -0.88 13.28
N GLY A 120 -10.33 -0.44 12.66
CA GLY A 120 -10.31 0.05 11.28
C GLY A 120 -10.87 1.46 11.11
N PHE A 121 -10.49 2.12 10.03
CA PHE A 121 -11.11 3.39 9.64
C PHE A 121 -12.54 3.16 9.12
N ILE A 122 -13.45 4.05 9.47
CA ILE A 122 -14.83 4.03 8.99
C ILE A 122 -14.87 4.76 7.66
N THR A 123 -15.22 4.02 6.61
CA THR A 123 -15.31 4.51 5.24
C THR A 123 -16.43 3.75 4.51
N PRO A 124 -17.17 4.41 3.61
CA PRO A 124 -18.18 3.75 2.81
C PRO A 124 -17.57 2.68 1.89
N ALA A 125 -18.17 1.49 1.90
CA ALA A 125 -17.82 0.44 0.94
C ALA A 125 -18.58 0.64 -0.37
N GLN A 126 -17.89 0.48 -1.49
CA GLN A 126 -18.48 0.42 -2.83
C GLN A 126 -18.12 -0.92 -3.44
N LEU A 127 -19.12 -1.65 -3.95
CA LEU A 127 -18.92 -2.95 -4.60
C LEU A 127 -18.14 -3.94 -3.71
N GLY A 128 -18.44 -3.94 -2.41
CA GLY A 128 -17.87 -4.89 -1.45
C GLY A 128 -16.52 -4.51 -0.83
N SER A 129 -15.93 -3.35 -1.15
CA SER A 129 -14.72 -2.88 -0.46
C SER A 129 -14.62 -1.35 -0.41
N CYS A 130 -13.82 -0.84 0.52
CA CYS A 130 -13.55 0.59 0.71
C CYS A 130 -12.24 1.07 0.07
N SER A 131 -11.45 0.17 -0.52
CA SER A 131 -10.19 0.52 -1.18
C SER A 131 -10.35 1.70 -2.12
N THR A 132 -9.36 2.59 -2.18
CA THR A 132 -9.35 3.69 -3.14
C THR A 132 -8.71 3.24 -4.45
N VAL A 133 -9.42 3.39 -5.56
CA VAL A 133 -8.88 3.27 -6.92
C VAL A 133 -9.16 4.57 -7.67
N VAL A 134 -8.11 5.40 -7.79
CA VAL A 134 -8.22 6.77 -8.33
C VAL A 134 -8.71 6.82 -9.77
N ARG A 135 -8.15 5.96 -10.63
CA ARG A 135 -8.53 5.86 -12.04
C ARG A 135 -10.02 5.58 -12.21
N ASP A 136 -10.54 4.66 -11.41
CA ASP A 136 -11.90 4.16 -11.53
C ASP A 136 -12.89 5.04 -10.72
N LYS A 137 -12.38 6.02 -9.96
CA LYS A 137 -13.16 6.88 -9.05
C LYS A 137 -13.96 6.09 -8.02
N LEU A 138 -13.38 5.01 -7.50
CA LEU A 138 -14.00 4.11 -6.54
C LEU A 138 -13.34 4.16 -5.16
N GLY A 139 -14.18 4.14 -4.12
CA GLY A 139 -13.82 4.10 -2.70
C GLY A 139 -13.26 5.41 -2.16
N GLY A 140 -12.42 5.30 -1.13
CA GLY A 140 -11.90 6.45 -0.40
C GLY A 140 -12.91 7.02 0.60
N VAL A 141 -12.47 8.06 1.33
CA VAL A 141 -13.24 8.67 2.43
C VAL A 141 -14.62 9.13 1.97
N HIS A 142 -14.71 9.72 0.78
CA HIS A 142 -15.93 10.32 0.23
C HIS A 142 -16.58 9.52 -0.89
N SER A 143 -16.21 8.24 -1.10
CA SER A 143 -16.76 7.41 -2.19
C SER A 143 -16.53 7.94 -3.63
N GLY A 144 -15.57 8.83 -3.82
CA GLY A 144 -15.22 9.40 -5.15
C GLY A 144 -13.91 8.88 -5.73
N GLY A 145 -13.26 7.94 -5.06
CA GLY A 145 -11.94 7.40 -5.43
C GLY A 145 -10.79 8.41 -5.31
N LEU A 146 -10.98 9.52 -4.62
CA LEU A 146 -9.93 10.53 -4.47
C LEU A 146 -8.94 10.13 -3.37
N ALA A 147 -7.68 10.57 -3.55
CA ALA A 147 -6.70 10.57 -2.47
C ALA A 147 -7.11 11.53 -1.36
N LEU A 148 -6.54 11.36 -0.16
CA LEU A 148 -6.80 12.29 0.93
C LEU A 148 -6.39 13.72 0.56
N SER A 149 -7.22 14.68 0.96
CA SER A 149 -6.91 16.11 0.93
C SER A 149 -6.66 16.64 2.34
N SER A 150 -5.96 17.79 2.40
CA SER A 150 -6.02 18.63 3.60
C SER A 150 -7.49 18.96 3.89
N ASP A 151 -7.87 18.92 5.17
CA ASP A 151 -9.24 19.05 5.69
C ASP A 151 -10.10 17.79 5.71
N ASP A 152 -9.61 16.66 5.18
CA ASP A 152 -10.28 15.38 5.43
C ASP A 152 -10.21 14.98 6.91
N GLU A 153 -11.21 14.23 7.34
CA GLU A 153 -11.25 13.59 8.65
C GLU A 153 -11.40 12.08 8.48
N LEU A 154 -10.51 11.32 9.11
CA LEU A 154 -10.62 9.87 9.17
C LEU A 154 -11.39 9.47 10.42
N HIS A 155 -12.58 8.93 10.23
CA HIS A 155 -13.45 8.49 11.31
C HIS A 155 -13.09 7.09 11.81
N PHE A 156 -13.32 6.82 13.11
CA PHE A 156 -13.14 5.50 13.71
C PHE A 156 -14.07 5.26 14.91
N HIS A 157 -14.22 3.99 15.30
CA HIS A 157 -14.99 3.59 16.47
C HIS A 157 -14.19 3.79 17.77
N LEU A 158 -14.82 4.33 18.81
CA LEU A 158 -14.20 4.40 20.14
C LEU A 158 -13.83 3.00 20.62
N HIS A 159 -12.68 2.93 21.28
CA HIS A 159 -12.16 1.73 21.91
C HIS A 159 -11.38 2.13 23.16
N GLU A 160 -11.15 1.16 24.04
CA GLU A 160 -10.40 1.40 25.26
C GLU A 160 -8.90 1.54 24.96
N VAL A 161 -8.31 2.66 25.41
CA VAL A 161 -6.86 2.95 25.31
C VAL A 161 -6.13 2.65 26.63
N LYS A 162 -6.87 2.52 27.74
CA LYS A 162 -6.28 2.29 29.07
C LYS A 162 -5.56 0.95 29.13
N ASN A 163 -4.45 0.92 29.88
CA ASN A 163 -3.61 -0.27 30.07
C ASN A 163 -3.07 -0.89 28.77
N PHE A 164 -3.10 -0.15 27.66
CA PHE A 164 -2.52 -0.61 26.41
C PHE A 164 -1.02 -0.84 26.57
N LYS A 165 -0.57 -2.01 26.13
CA LYS A 165 0.85 -2.36 26.05
C LYS A 165 1.25 -2.36 24.58
N PRO A 166 2.07 -1.39 24.12
CA PRO A 166 2.66 -1.39 22.79
C PRO A 166 3.30 -2.73 22.46
N VAL A 167 3.07 -3.22 21.25
CA VAL A 167 3.72 -4.42 20.73
C VAL A 167 4.49 -4.08 19.47
N SER A 168 5.72 -4.60 19.38
CA SER A 168 6.59 -4.46 18.23
C SER A 168 6.89 -5.83 17.66
N LEU A 169 6.94 -5.93 16.33
CA LEU A 169 7.34 -7.19 15.70
C LEU A 169 8.80 -7.49 15.95
N THR A 170 9.11 -8.78 16.03
CA THR A 170 10.50 -9.23 16.06
C THR A 170 11.09 -9.09 14.66
N PHE A 171 12.41 -8.86 14.57
CA PHE A 171 13.11 -8.65 13.30
C PHE A 171 12.86 -9.77 12.27
N ARG A 172 12.58 -11.00 12.72
CA ARG A 172 12.31 -12.16 11.85
C ARG A 172 11.08 -11.98 10.94
N PHE A 173 10.13 -11.14 11.34
CA PHE A 173 8.92 -10.87 10.57
C PHE A 173 8.94 -9.50 9.90
N LYS A 174 10.02 -8.71 10.06
CA LYS A 174 10.20 -7.43 9.39
C LYS A 174 10.97 -7.67 8.08
N PRO A 175 10.40 -7.37 6.90
CA PRO A 175 11.15 -7.35 5.66
C PRO A 175 12.25 -6.30 5.73
N ASP A 176 13.42 -6.59 5.18
CA ASP A 176 14.47 -5.60 5.01
C ASP A 176 14.32 -4.91 3.66
N TYR A 177 13.73 -3.72 3.67
CA TYR A 177 13.48 -2.91 2.48
C TYR A 177 14.75 -2.25 1.90
N ASN A 178 15.93 -2.47 2.48
CA ASN A 178 17.22 -2.00 1.94
C ASN A 178 17.89 -3.04 1.05
N LEU A 179 17.44 -4.30 1.09
CA LEU A 179 18.03 -5.37 0.28
C LEU A 179 17.63 -5.23 -1.19
N PRO A 180 18.51 -5.64 -2.12
CA PRO A 180 18.14 -5.74 -3.53
C PRO A 180 16.95 -6.71 -3.69
N LEU A 181 15.99 -6.32 -4.52
CA LEU A 181 14.80 -7.11 -4.80
C LEU A 181 15.16 -8.27 -5.74
N ASN A 182 15.01 -9.50 -5.23
CA ASN A 182 15.03 -10.72 -6.03
C ASN A 182 13.62 -11.29 -6.07
N LEU A 183 12.94 -11.12 -7.19
CA LEU A 183 11.56 -11.58 -7.37
C LEU A 183 11.57 -12.94 -8.06
N ARG A 184 10.84 -13.89 -7.47
CA ARG A 184 10.56 -15.17 -8.12
C ARG A 184 9.39 -14.96 -9.07
N VAL A 185 9.49 -15.53 -10.26
CA VAL A 185 8.42 -15.53 -11.25
C VAL A 185 7.97 -16.95 -11.53
N ILE A 186 6.75 -17.09 -12.02
CA ILE A 186 6.23 -18.33 -12.59
C ILE A 186 6.07 -18.07 -14.08
N GLU A 187 6.65 -18.93 -14.90
CA GLU A 187 6.53 -18.83 -16.36
C GLU A 187 5.07 -18.99 -16.77
N GLY A 188 4.58 -17.97 -17.49
CA GLY A 188 3.20 -17.91 -17.95
C GLY A 188 2.96 -18.61 -19.28
N TYR A 189 1.73 -18.53 -19.76
CA TYR A 189 1.26 -19.20 -20.98
C TYR A 189 1.98 -18.75 -22.27
N GLN A 190 2.64 -17.58 -22.26
CA GLN A 190 3.42 -17.05 -23.39
C GLN A 190 4.90 -17.41 -23.35
N CYS A 191 5.39 -18.05 -22.29
CA CYS A 191 6.83 -18.28 -22.11
C CYS A 191 7.47 -19.07 -23.27
N ASP A 192 6.74 -20.02 -23.83
CA ASP A 192 7.24 -20.87 -24.92
C ASP A 192 7.37 -20.13 -26.25
N ASP A 193 6.70 -18.99 -26.40
CA ASP A 193 6.80 -18.17 -27.60
C ASP A 193 8.06 -17.27 -27.59
N PHE A 194 8.66 -17.03 -26.42
CA PHE A 194 9.93 -16.29 -26.31
C PHE A 194 11.13 -17.18 -26.66
N SER A 195 12.09 -16.59 -27.39
CA SER A 195 13.35 -17.27 -27.71
C SER A 195 14.17 -17.60 -26.45
N ALA A 196 15.09 -18.56 -26.56
CA ALA A 196 15.97 -18.93 -25.44
C ALA A 196 16.84 -17.74 -24.99
N GLU A 197 17.28 -16.90 -25.94
CA GLU A 197 18.07 -15.70 -25.69
C GLU A 197 17.26 -14.64 -24.94
N ALA A 198 15.99 -14.43 -25.32
CA ALA A 198 15.10 -13.49 -24.64
C ALA A 198 14.85 -13.92 -23.19
N LYS A 199 14.57 -15.21 -22.96
CA LYS A 199 14.41 -15.77 -21.62
C LYS A 199 15.68 -15.65 -20.80
N HIS A 200 16.83 -16.00 -21.38
CA HIS A 200 18.13 -15.85 -20.71
C HIS A 200 18.40 -14.39 -20.32
N SER A 201 18.10 -13.45 -21.21
CA SER A 201 18.24 -12.01 -20.94
C SER A 201 17.34 -11.57 -19.80
N PHE A 202 16.07 -11.98 -19.78
CA PHE A 202 15.13 -11.66 -18.71
C PHE A 202 15.59 -12.16 -17.34
N TYR A 203 16.08 -13.41 -17.24
CA TYR A 203 16.50 -13.99 -15.97
C TYR A 203 17.88 -13.54 -15.48
N SER A 204 18.78 -13.17 -16.39
CA SER A 204 20.19 -12.90 -16.04
C SER A 204 20.48 -11.42 -15.84
N ASN A 205 19.65 -10.53 -16.38
CA ASN A 205 19.84 -9.09 -16.26
C ASN A 205 19.09 -8.51 -15.06
N LYS A 206 19.59 -7.36 -14.60
CA LYS A 206 18.91 -6.53 -13.61
C LYS A 206 18.06 -5.49 -14.32
N PHE A 207 16.90 -5.20 -13.74
CA PHE A 207 16.01 -4.14 -14.18
C PHE A 207 15.90 -3.07 -13.10
N THR A 208 15.71 -1.83 -13.52
CA THR A 208 15.51 -0.68 -12.65
C THR A 208 14.07 -0.22 -12.78
N VAL A 209 13.39 0.00 -11.64
CA VAL A 209 12.04 0.56 -11.61
C VAL A 209 12.09 1.99 -12.15
N ASP A 210 11.33 2.25 -13.20
CA ASP A 210 11.22 3.56 -13.84
C ASP A 210 10.36 4.52 -13.00
N GLN A 211 10.63 5.82 -13.10
CA GLN A 211 9.92 6.87 -12.36
C GLN A 211 8.44 6.97 -12.73
N ASN A 212 8.04 6.50 -13.92
CA ASN A 212 6.66 6.46 -14.36
C ASN A 212 5.88 5.21 -13.87
N SER A 213 6.36 4.57 -12.80
CA SER A 213 5.69 3.45 -12.14
C SER A 213 4.64 3.95 -11.14
N ASP A 214 3.49 3.29 -11.10
CA ASP A 214 2.39 3.65 -10.21
C ASP A 214 1.67 2.40 -9.67
N ARG A 215 0.45 2.57 -9.15
CA ARG A 215 -0.37 1.48 -8.63
C ARG A 215 -0.98 0.59 -9.71
N MET A 216 -1.03 1.02 -10.97
CA MET A 216 -1.49 0.18 -12.08
C MET A 216 -0.39 -0.79 -12.52
N GLY A 217 0.86 -0.36 -12.49
CA GLY A 217 1.97 -1.21 -12.89
C GLY A 217 3.34 -0.57 -12.68
N TYR A 218 4.33 -1.43 -12.57
CA TYR A 218 5.73 -1.05 -12.50
C TYR A 218 6.31 -1.11 -13.90
N ARG A 219 6.88 0.00 -14.36
CA ARG A 219 7.65 0.06 -15.60
C ARG A 219 9.10 -0.26 -15.24
N LEU A 220 9.71 -1.14 -16.02
CA LEU A 220 11.07 -1.59 -15.80
C LEU A 220 11.95 -1.12 -16.94
N SER A 221 13.09 -0.54 -16.62
CA SER A 221 14.12 -0.14 -17.57
C SER A 221 15.34 -1.06 -17.43
N GLY A 222 15.96 -1.42 -18.54
CA GLY A 222 17.09 -2.34 -18.55
C GLY A 222 17.42 -2.85 -19.94
N THR A 223 17.96 -4.07 -19.99
CA THR A 223 18.24 -4.75 -21.25
C THR A 223 16.95 -5.04 -22.00
N MET A 224 16.86 -4.61 -23.25
CA MET A 224 15.72 -4.87 -24.13
C MET A 224 15.48 -6.38 -24.25
N ILE A 225 14.23 -6.80 -24.09
CA ILE A 225 13.80 -8.17 -24.30
C ILE A 225 13.08 -8.27 -25.64
N SER A 226 13.56 -9.14 -26.52
CA SER A 226 12.91 -9.32 -27.82
C SER A 226 11.53 -9.95 -27.61
N THR A 227 10.48 -9.27 -28.08
CA THR A 227 9.11 -9.77 -28.05
C THR A 227 8.83 -10.69 -29.24
N PRO A 228 8.06 -11.79 -29.08
CA PRO A 228 7.72 -12.69 -30.18
C PRO A 228 6.57 -12.19 -31.07
N TYR A 229 5.86 -11.14 -30.65
CA TYR A 229 4.67 -10.66 -31.36
C TYR A 229 4.79 -9.20 -31.82
N ASN A 230 4.19 -8.90 -32.97
CA ASN A 230 3.95 -7.54 -33.44
C ASN A 230 2.50 -7.11 -33.12
N GLY A 231 2.14 -7.22 -31.84
CA GLY A 231 0.78 -6.97 -31.33
C GLY A 231 0.07 -8.26 -30.89
N ILE A 232 -0.81 -8.13 -29.89
CA ILE A 232 -1.58 -9.23 -29.31
C ILE A 232 -3.05 -8.86 -29.19
N LEU A 233 -3.93 -9.87 -29.30
CA LEU A 233 -5.34 -9.70 -28.94
C LEU A 233 -5.45 -9.43 -27.43
N SER A 234 -6.40 -8.57 -27.04
CA SER A 234 -6.61 -8.28 -25.62
C SER A 234 -7.02 -9.54 -24.85
N GLU A 235 -6.35 -9.77 -23.73
CA GLU A 235 -6.54 -10.94 -22.89
C GLU A 235 -6.56 -10.53 -21.41
N GLY A 236 -7.12 -11.42 -20.57
CA GLY A 236 -7.13 -11.21 -19.13
C GLY A 236 -5.73 -11.39 -18.55
N ILE A 237 -5.31 -10.43 -17.71
CA ILE A 237 -3.99 -10.46 -17.06
C ILE A 237 -4.11 -10.85 -15.59
N ALA A 238 -3.18 -11.68 -15.12
CA ALA A 238 -3.06 -12.02 -13.71
C ALA A 238 -2.33 -10.89 -12.95
N LEU A 239 -2.64 -10.74 -11.65
CA LEU A 239 -1.87 -9.85 -10.78
C LEU A 239 -0.41 -10.30 -10.73
N GLY A 240 0.52 -9.37 -10.92
CA GLY A 240 1.95 -9.66 -10.96
C GLY A 240 2.47 -10.18 -12.30
N ALA A 241 1.63 -10.26 -13.34
CA ALA A 241 2.08 -10.59 -14.68
C ALA A 241 3.12 -9.57 -15.18
N VAL A 242 4.22 -10.07 -15.75
CA VAL A 242 5.24 -9.26 -16.41
C VAL A 242 4.93 -9.23 -17.90
N GLN A 243 4.71 -8.04 -18.44
CA GLN A 243 4.40 -7.84 -19.86
C GLN A 243 5.62 -7.25 -20.56
N VAL A 244 5.94 -7.77 -21.75
CA VAL A 244 7.04 -7.30 -22.60
C VAL A 244 6.44 -6.65 -23.85
N PRO A 245 6.22 -5.32 -23.85
CA PRO A 245 5.69 -4.58 -24.99
C PRO A 245 6.68 -4.53 -26.17
N SER A 246 6.27 -3.91 -27.28
CA SER A 246 7.06 -3.86 -28.53
C SER A 246 8.39 -3.13 -28.42
N ASP A 247 8.53 -2.25 -27.43
CA ASP A 247 9.77 -1.55 -27.09
C ASP A 247 10.71 -2.36 -26.18
N GLY A 248 10.28 -3.57 -25.77
CA GLY A 248 11.07 -4.57 -25.05
C GLY A 248 11.10 -4.37 -23.55
#